data_AF-F0XB53-F1
#
_entry.id   AF-F0XB53-F1
#
_cell.length_a   1.000
_cell.length_b   1.000
_cell.length_c   1.000
_cell.angle_alpha   90.00
_cell.angle_beta   90.00
_cell.angle_gamma   90.00
#
_symmetry.space_group_name_H-M   'P 1'
#
loop_
_entity.id
_entity.type
_entity.pdbx_description
1 polymer ?
#
loop_
_entity_poly.entity_id
_entity_poly.type
_entity_poly.pdbx_seq_one_letter_code
_entity_poly.pdbx_strand_id
1 'polypeptide(L)'
;MPRARRQALATTLHADHDIDTFAVRADGADCDSPKRIVDAAVKRWGHIDIIINNAGTCDDSLLADLAHDLWDKIMDCNLRFPVFLIKEAIPYFGTALRIVNISSVLARMGSASTTACLASKAALEGVTRVLATELNQKYNVAINCVNPDPVATDMWLRDTSPPCRDPGCGVDIPAVCYSLSFAPNPGFTQVFPRQAEILNYIAKVASDYGVDKHTPHHIVPSTNYGISLHLKLAFRFIPGLLFLVRILTFVYMEVTFFYFRTTEVGHRKRVQARKLSTEYLQSKAPGKYWQLLTPTFEFGCKRRVFDQGYVDTLNRHDVRLTDERIVRVKEHSLVTNSGEEVRADIIILATGFSLTQYNVHVQGRNGKTRDQHWQEYGCKATFKSVAMHDFPNFFYVLGPNSGRLHTSALLSIESFVDLIAAVIRPVLEQRASCVQVMHTSEQAYTKALHLALSETVHDSSCSSYLIDKQSGKNWFVYPWDTLQLWLTTHWRVLRDWEYEPAGL
;
A
#
# COMPACT_ATOMS: atom_id res chain seq x y z
N MET A 1 -15.17 -38.38 -0.55
CA MET A 1 -14.15 -39.10 0.25
C MET A 1 -14.67 -40.44 0.77
N PRO A 2 -13.84 -41.50 0.82
CA PRO A 2 -14.19 -42.77 1.46
C PRO A 2 -14.56 -42.58 2.94
N ARG A 3 -15.52 -43.36 3.45
CA ARG A 3 -16.02 -43.30 4.85
C ARG A 3 -14.89 -43.43 5.88
N ALA A 4 -13.88 -44.26 5.60
CA ALA A 4 -12.72 -44.49 6.48
C ALA A 4 -11.88 -43.23 6.72
N ARG A 5 -11.64 -42.41 5.69
CA ARG A 5 -10.75 -41.23 5.79
C ARG A 5 -11.33 -40.12 6.67
N ARG A 6 -12.66 -39.96 6.68
CA ARG A 6 -13.35 -38.96 7.50
C ARG A 6 -13.39 -39.32 8.97
N GLN A 7 -13.64 -40.59 9.27
CA GLN A 7 -13.62 -41.07 10.65
C GLN A 7 -12.19 -41.04 11.21
N ALA A 8 -11.20 -41.40 10.38
CA ALA A 8 -9.79 -41.29 10.76
C ALA A 8 -9.40 -39.85 11.12
N LEU A 9 -9.79 -38.85 10.32
CA LEU A 9 -9.50 -37.45 10.63
C LEU A 9 -10.13 -36.99 11.96
N ALA A 10 -11.39 -37.34 12.22
CA ALA A 10 -12.03 -37.03 13.50
C ALA A 10 -11.28 -37.72 14.67
N THR A 11 -10.93 -39.00 14.53
CA THR A 11 -10.15 -39.71 15.53
C THR A 11 -8.77 -39.08 15.77
N THR A 12 -8.08 -38.64 14.71
CA THR A 12 -6.79 -37.95 14.81
C THR A 12 -6.93 -36.61 15.52
N LEU A 13 -7.91 -35.77 15.15
CA LEU A 13 -8.14 -34.48 15.81
C LEU A 13 -8.48 -34.65 17.30
N HIS A 14 -9.26 -35.68 17.65
CA HIS A 14 -9.52 -36.02 19.05
C HIS A 14 -8.24 -36.43 19.78
N ALA A 15 -7.42 -37.29 19.16
CA ALA A 15 -6.18 -37.78 19.78
C ALA A 15 -5.11 -36.69 19.94
N ASP A 16 -4.96 -35.80 18.95
CA ASP A 16 -3.88 -34.80 18.91
C ASP A 16 -4.18 -33.55 19.76
N HIS A 17 -5.46 -33.24 19.97
CA HIS A 17 -5.89 -31.98 20.59
C HIS A 17 -6.90 -32.15 21.74
N ASP A 18 -7.26 -33.39 22.11
CA ASP A 18 -8.23 -33.71 23.17
C ASP A 18 -9.58 -32.97 23.02
N ILE A 19 -10.03 -32.82 21.77
CA ILE A 19 -11.27 -32.12 21.42
C ILE A 19 -12.34 -33.11 20.97
N ASP A 20 -13.59 -32.92 21.41
CA ASP A 20 -14.72 -33.73 20.98
C ASP A 20 -15.01 -33.46 19.50
N THR A 21 -14.90 -34.48 18.66
CA THR A 21 -15.05 -34.34 17.21
C THR A 21 -15.84 -35.51 16.62
N PHE A 22 -16.61 -35.22 15.58
CA PHE A 22 -17.27 -36.25 14.78
C PHE A 22 -17.45 -35.78 13.34
N ALA A 23 -17.66 -36.72 12.42
CA ALA A 23 -17.78 -36.44 11.00
C ALA A 23 -19.22 -36.70 10.49
N VAL A 24 -19.76 -35.75 9.73
CA VAL A 24 -21.06 -35.89 9.03
C VAL A 24 -20.83 -36.07 7.53
N ARG A 25 -21.63 -36.92 6.88
CA ARG A 25 -21.65 -37.00 5.41
C ARG A 25 -22.59 -35.94 4.85
N ALA A 26 -22.04 -35.09 4.00
CA ALA A 26 -22.77 -34.10 3.23
C ALA A 26 -22.29 -34.09 1.78
N ASP A 27 -23.18 -33.64 0.90
CA ASP A 27 -22.92 -33.35 -0.51
C ASP A 27 -23.37 -31.92 -0.81
N GLY A 28 -22.58 -31.16 -1.57
CA GLY A 28 -22.91 -29.78 -1.93
C GLY A 28 -24.16 -29.67 -2.81
N ALA A 29 -24.42 -30.70 -3.62
CA ALA A 29 -25.59 -30.76 -4.49
C ALA A 29 -26.87 -31.24 -3.78
N ASP A 30 -26.76 -31.82 -2.56
CA ASP A 30 -27.90 -32.31 -1.77
C ASP A 30 -28.50 -31.20 -0.90
N CYS A 31 -29.74 -30.79 -1.20
CA CYS A 31 -30.45 -29.74 -0.48
C CYS A 31 -30.70 -30.06 1.01
N ASP A 32 -30.69 -31.34 1.41
CA ASP A 32 -30.92 -31.74 2.81
C ASP A 32 -29.61 -31.79 3.62
N SER A 33 -28.46 -31.73 2.96
CA SER A 33 -27.15 -31.83 3.62
C SER A 33 -26.88 -30.71 4.62
N PRO A 34 -27.19 -29.42 4.33
CA PRO A 34 -27.06 -28.34 5.31
C PRO A 34 -27.81 -28.61 6.62
N LYS A 35 -29.10 -28.97 6.54
CA LYS A 35 -29.92 -29.29 7.70
C LYS A 35 -29.37 -30.47 8.47
N ARG A 36 -28.93 -31.53 7.77
CA ARG A 36 -28.34 -32.72 8.39
C ARG A 36 -27.08 -32.41 9.20
N ILE A 37 -26.24 -31.48 8.72
CA ILE A 37 -25.04 -31.03 9.45
C ILE A 37 -25.46 -30.27 10.71
N VAL A 38 -26.36 -29.31 10.58
CA VAL A 38 -26.83 -28.49 11.71
C VAL A 38 -27.48 -29.38 12.78
N ASP A 39 -28.43 -30.24 12.40
CA ASP A 39 -29.13 -31.13 13.33
C ASP A 39 -28.15 -32.05 14.08
N ALA A 40 -27.10 -32.53 13.40
CA ALA A 40 -26.09 -33.37 14.03
C ALA A 40 -25.19 -32.58 15.01
N ALA A 41 -24.76 -31.37 14.64
CA ALA A 41 -23.96 -30.50 15.51
C ALA A 41 -24.75 -30.07 16.76
N VAL A 42 -26.01 -29.64 16.58
CA VAL A 42 -26.91 -29.22 17.65
C VAL A 42 -27.25 -30.39 18.56
N LYS A 43 -27.48 -31.59 18.03
CA LYS A 43 -27.70 -32.79 18.86
C LYS A 43 -26.52 -33.07 19.78
N ARG A 44 -25.29 -32.73 19.36
CA ARG A 44 -24.06 -32.99 20.13
C ARG A 44 -23.73 -31.87 21.12
N TRP A 45 -23.85 -30.61 20.70
CA TRP A 45 -23.34 -29.44 21.43
C TRP A 45 -24.39 -28.38 21.78
N GLY A 46 -25.65 -28.57 21.34
CA GLY A 46 -26.80 -27.72 21.67
C GLY A 46 -26.86 -26.38 20.91
N HIS A 47 -25.73 -25.86 20.46
CA HIS A 47 -25.61 -24.58 19.74
C HIS A 47 -24.40 -24.59 18.79
N ILE A 48 -24.29 -23.54 17.99
CA ILE A 48 -23.21 -23.34 17.01
C ILE A 48 -22.60 -21.95 17.23
N ASP A 49 -21.31 -21.92 17.54
CA ASP A 49 -20.54 -20.67 17.71
C ASP A 49 -19.69 -20.30 16.49
N ILE A 50 -19.27 -21.29 15.70
CA ILE A 50 -18.38 -21.05 14.55
C ILE A 50 -18.83 -21.88 13.35
N ILE A 51 -18.93 -21.24 12.19
CA ILE A 51 -19.14 -21.89 10.89
C ILE A 51 -17.97 -21.52 9.97
N ILE A 52 -17.25 -22.51 9.47
CA ILE A 52 -16.21 -22.32 8.46
C ILE A 52 -16.64 -23.01 7.17
N ASN A 53 -17.09 -22.22 6.20
CA ASN A 53 -17.49 -22.69 4.88
C ASN A 53 -16.25 -22.86 3.99
N ASN A 54 -15.51 -23.95 4.26
CA ASN A 54 -14.28 -24.29 3.57
C ASN A 54 -14.48 -25.15 2.31
N ALA A 55 -15.60 -25.87 2.21
CA ALA A 55 -15.86 -26.73 1.07
C ALA A 55 -15.90 -25.90 -0.23
N GLY A 56 -15.22 -26.38 -1.27
CA GLY A 56 -15.28 -25.77 -2.58
C GLY A 56 -14.68 -26.62 -3.70
N THR A 57 -15.04 -26.29 -4.92
CA THR A 57 -14.57 -26.92 -6.17
C THR A 57 -14.43 -25.86 -7.25
N CYS A 58 -13.38 -25.95 -8.05
CA CYS A 58 -13.06 -25.00 -9.11
C CYS A 58 -12.44 -25.75 -10.29
N ASP A 59 -13.21 -26.68 -10.85
CA ASP A 59 -12.79 -27.39 -12.05
C ASP A 59 -12.69 -26.39 -13.22
N ASP A 60 -11.56 -26.40 -13.93
CA ASP A 60 -11.30 -25.49 -15.05
C ASP A 60 -12.07 -25.92 -16.31
N SER A 61 -12.66 -24.95 -16.99
CA SER A 61 -13.32 -25.15 -18.28
C SER A 61 -13.22 -23.90 -19.13
N LEU A 62 -12.78 -24.04 -20.38
CA LEU A 62 -12.93 -22.96 -21.35
C LEU A 62 -14.41 -22.63 -21.53
N LEU A 63 -14.71 -21.37 -21.85
CA LEU A 63 -16.09 -20.90 -21.97
C LEU A 63 -16.88 -21.67 -23.05
N ALA A 64 -16.21 -22.08 -24.13
CA ALA A 64 -16.82 -22.86 -25.21
C ALA A 64 -17.23 -24.27 -24.76
N ASP A 65 -16.55 -24.83 -23.76
CA ASP A 65 -16.73 -26.21 -23.29
C ASP A 65 -17.48 -26.27 -21.94
N LEU A 66 -17.90 -25.12 -21.41
CA LEU A 66 -18.52 -25.02 -20.10
C LEU A 66 -19.92 -25.62 -20.11
N ALA A 67 -20.02 -26.85 -19.60
CA ALA A 67 -21.27 -27.58 -19.47
C ALA A 67 -22.12 -27.08 -18.28
N HIS A 68 -23.45 -27.18 -18.41
CA HIS A 68 -24.39 -26.73 -17.39
C HIS A 68 -24.26 -27.51 -16.07
N ASP A 69 -24.00 -28.80 -16.14
CA ASP A 69 -23.82 -29.66 -14.96
C ASP A 69 -22.58 -29.27 -14.15
N LEU A 70 -21.49 -28.91 -14.83
CA LEU A 70 -20.28 -28.39 -14.20
C LEU A 70 -20.54 -27.03 -13.53
N TRP A 71 -21.26 -26.14 -14.22
CA TRP A 71 -21.68 -24.86 -13.65
C TRP A 71 -22.52 -25.05 -12.38
N ASP A 72 -23.55 -25.89 -12.45
CA ASP A 72 -24.47 -26.16 -11.35
C ASP A 72 -23.74 -26.79 -10.16
N LYS A 73 -22.87 -27.77 -10.40
CA LYS A 73 -22.02 -28.38 -9.37
C LYS A 73 -21.17 -27.34 -8.63
N ILE A 74 -20.53 -26.43 -9.36
CA ILE A 74 -19.67 -25.38 -8.79
C ILE A 74 -20.51 -24.39 -7.99
N MET A 75 -21.64 -23.94 -8.52
CA MET A 75 -22.54 -23.02 -7.83
C MET A 75 -23.17 -23.64 -6.59
N ASP A 76 -23.57 -24.90 -6.67
CA ASP A 76 -24.19 -25.64 -5.57
C ASP A 76 -23.20 -25.81 -4.41
N CYS A 77 -21.97 -26.23 -4.69
CA CYS A 77 -20.94 -26.44 -3.69
C CYS A 77 -20.41 -25.13 -3.10
N ASN A 78 -20.05 -24.15 -3.95
CA ASN A 78 -19.33 -22.96 -3.52
C ASN A 78 -20.23 -21.85 -2.99
N LEU A 79 -21.48 -21.77 -3.44
CA LEU A 79 -22.38 -20.67 -3.14
C LEU A 79 -23.63 -21.13 -2.42
N ARG A 80 -24.41 -22.03 -3.02
CA ARG A 80 -25.70 -22.46 -2.47
C ARG A 80 -25.52 -23.10 -1.10
N PHE A 81 -24.63 -24.08 -1.00
CA PHE A 81 -24.43 -24.85 0.21
C PHE A 81 -24.04 -23.98 1.43
N PRO A 82 -23.02 -23.09 1.37
CA PRO A 82 -22.72 -22.16 2.45
C PRO A 82 -23.91 -21.31 2.90
N VAL A 83 -24.69 -20.79 1.95
CA VAL A 83 -25.83 -19.91 2.24
C VAL A 83 -26.92 -20.66 3.01
N PHE A 84 -27.28 -21.86 2.53
CA PHE A 84 -28.32 -22.64 3.19
C PHE A 84 -27.83 -23.28 4.50
N LEU A 85 -26.53 -23.58 4.64
CA LEU A 85 -25.97 -24.01 5.92
C LEU A 85 -26.10 -22.93 6.99
N ILE A 86 -25.80 -21.69 6.64
CA ILE A 86 -25.97 -20.55 7.56
C ILE A 86 -27.46 -20.37 7.89
N LYS A 87 -28.34 -20.41 6.89
CA LYS A 87 -29.80 -20.30 7.08
C LYS A 87 -30.34 -21.33 8.07
N GLU A 88 -29.99 -22.60 7.90
CA GLU A 88 -30.47 -23.68 8.79
C GLU A 88 -29.90 -23.56 10.20
N ALA A 89 -28.73 -22.94 10.38
CA ALA A 89 -28.08 -22.75 11.67
C ALA A 89 -28.65 -21.57 12.49
N ILE A 90 -29.39 -20.63 11.88
CA ILE A 90 -29.92 -19.41 12.53
C ILE A 90 -30.62 -19.68 13.88
N PRO A 91 -31.47 -20.71 14.04
CA PRO A 91 -32.16 -20.95 15.31
C PRO A 91 -31.23 -21.39 16.46
N TYR A 92 -29.99 -21.79 16.15
CA TYR A 92 -29.07 -22.44 17.07
C TYR A 92 -27.77 -21.67 17.28
N PHE A 93 -27.73 -20.41 16.87
CA PHE A 93 -26.55 -19.56 17.09
C PHE A 93 -26.27 -19.36 18.57
N GLY A 94 -24.99 -19.52 18.95
CA GLY A 94 -24.49 -19.16 20.27
C GLY A 94 -24.42 -17.64 20.49
N THR A 95 -23.89 -17.22 21.63
CA THR A 95 -23.87 -15.81 22.06
C THR A 95 -22.92 -14.91 21.26
N ALA A 96 -21.97 -15.50 20.52
CA ALA A 96 -20.95 -14.75 19.78
C ALA A 96 -20.54 -15.44 18.47
N LEU A 97 -21.51 -15.70 17.59
CA LEU A 97 -21.29 -16.44 16.35
C LEU A 97 -20.20 -15.82 15.46
N ARG A 98 -19.37 -16.68 14.86
CA ARG A 98 -18.37 -16.34 13.84
C ARG A 98 -18.59 -17.17 12.59
N ILE A 99 -18.66 -16.52 11.44
CA ILE A 99 -18.79 -17.20 10.15
C ILE A 99 -17.63 -16.79 9.24
N VAL A 100 -16.94 -17.78 8.69
CA VAL A 100 -15.85 -17.58 7.74
C VAL A 100 -16.19 -18.27 6.43
N ASN A 101 -16.37 -17.48 5.38
CA ASN A 101 -16.58 -17.96 4.03
C ASN A 101 -15.26 -17.95 3.25
N ILE A 102 -14.93 -19.04 2.57
CA ILE A 102 -13.70 -19.13 1.77
C ILE A 102 -14.01 -18.81 0.30
N SER A 103 -13.62 -17.60 -0.13
CA SER A 103 -13.62 -17.16 -1.54
C SER A 103 -12.32 -17.64 -2.23
N SER A 104 -11.84 -16.90 -3.23
CA SER A 104 -10.59 -17.13 -3.95
C SER A 104 -10.06 -15.80 -4.48
N VAL A 105 -8.75 -15.66 -4.67
CA VAL A 105 -8.19 -14.53 -5.43
C VAL A 105 -8.72 -14.46 -6.87
N LEU A 106 -9.14 -15.60 -7.43
CA LEU A 106 -9.75 -15.68 -8.78
C LEU A 106 -11.02 -14.85 -8.89
N ALA A 107 -11.77 -14.69 -7.78
CA ALA A 107 -12.96 -13.85 -7.74
C ALA A 107 -12.67 -12.37 -8.05
N ARG A 108 -11.41 -11.94 -7.97
CA ARG A 108 -10.97 -10.55 -8.17
C ARG A 108 -10.02 -10.37 -9.35
N MET A 109 -9.18 -11.36 -9.62
CA MET A 109 -8.14 -11.26 -10.66
C MET A 109 -8.64 -11.69 -12.04
N GLY A 110 -9.50 -12.71 -12.10
CA GLY A 110 -9.82 -13.37 -13.36
C GLY A 110 -8.66 -14.20 -13.91
N SER A 111 -8.98 -15.39 -14.43
CA SER A 111 -8.06 -16.21 -15.20
C SER A 111 -8.83 -16.93 -16.29
N ALA A 112 -8.17 -17.24 -17.42
CA ALA A 112 -8.76 -18.09 -18.44
C ALA A 112 -9.25 -19.42 -17.81
N SER A 113 -10.29 -20.02 -18.38
CA SER A 113 -10.93 -21.26 -17.91
C SER A 113 -11.60 -21.26 -16.52
N THR A 114 -11.60 -20.14 -15.77
CA THR A 114 -12.13 -20.10 -14.40
C THR A 114 -13.53 -19.50 -14.26
N THR A 115 -14.28 -19.35 -15.36
CA THR A 115 -15.54 -18.58 -15.41
C THR A 115 -16.55 -18.97 -14.32
N ALA A 116 -16.83 -20.26 -14.14
CA ALA A 116 -17.78 -20.75 -13.14
C ALA A 116 -17.27 -20.58 -11.70
N CYS A 117 -16.00 -20.93 -11.46
CA CYS A 117 -15.36 -20.75 -10.15
C CYS A 117 -15.37 -19.28 -9.73
N LEU A 118 -14.95 -18.38 -10.62
CA LEU A 118 -14.95 -16.93 -10.40
C LEU A 118 -16.36 -16.45 -10.05
N ALA A 119 -17.36 -16.79 -10.87
CA ALA A 119 -18.74 -16.37 -10.65
C ALA A 119 -19.26 -16.82 -9.26
N SER A 120 -19.04 -18.08 -8.91
CA SER A 120 -19.49 -18.63 -7.62
C SER A 120 -18.83 -17.96 -6.40
N LYS A 121 -17.52 -17.68 -6.48
CA LYS A 121 -16.74 -17.11 -5.39
C LYS A 121 -16.97 -15.59 -5.25
N ALA A 122 -17.12 -14.87 -6.37
CA ALA A 122 -17.53 -13.47 -6.37
C ALA A 122 -18.96 -13.29 -5.82
N ALA A 123 -19.88 -14.20 -6.17
CA ALA A 123 -21.22 -14.22 -5.61
C ALA A 123 -21.20 -14.47 -4.09
N LEU A 124 -20.35 -15.39 -3.60
CA LEU A 124 -20.20 -15.67 -2.18
C LEU A 124 -19.69 -14.43 -1.41
N GLU A 125 -18.78 -13.64 -1.97
CA GLU A 125 -18.38 -12.34 -1.40
C GLU A 125 -19.54 -11.36 -1.31
N GLY A 126 -20.38 -11.30 -2.35
CA GLY A 126 -21.61 -10.50 -2.36
C GLY A 126 -22.58 -10.90 -1.26
N VAL A 127 -22.90 -12.20 -1.19
CA VAL A 127 -23.81 -12.74 -0.17
C VAL A 127 -23.24 -12.55 1.24
N THR A 128 -21.92 -12.69 1.42
CA THR A 128 -21.28 -12.46 2.72
C THR A 128 -21.53 -11.04 3.23
N ARG A 129 -21.46 -10.03 2.35
CA ARG A 129 -21.76 -8.64 2.74
C ARG A 129 -23.21 -8.44 3.17
N VAL A 130 -24.15 -9.11 2.51
CA VAL A 130 -25.58 -9.08 2.86
C VAL A 130 -25.81 -9.76 4.21
N LEU A 131 -25.30 -10.98 4.39
CA LEU A 131 -25.46 -11.71 5.65
C LEU A 131 -24.82 -10.96 6.83
N ALA A 132 -23.67 -10.31 6.61
CA ALA A 132 -22.99 -9.53 7.63
C ALA A 132 -23.86 -8.37 8.14
N THR A 133 -24.63 -7.71 7.28
CA THR A 133 -25.53 -6.63 7.71
C THR A 133 -26.85 -7.17 8.26
N GLU A 134 -27.41 -8.20 7.63
CA GLU A 134 -28.71 -8.80 7.99
C GLU A 134 -28.67 -9.51 9.35
N LEU A 135 -27.65 -10.32 9.61
CA LEU A 135 -27.59 -11.14 10.82
C LEU A 135 -26.97 -10.41 12.01
N ASN A 136 -26.07 -9.44 11.78
CA ASN A 136 -25.35 -8.78 12.87
C ASN A 136 -26.28 -7.99 13.81
N GLN A 137 -27.31 -7.31 13.28
CA GLN A 137 -28.21 -6.49 14.09
C GLN A 137 -28.97 -7.31 15.14
N LYS A 138 -29.32 -8.56 14.83
CA LYS A 138 -30.16 -9.40 15.68
C LYS A 138 -29.36 -10.42 16.49
N TYR A 139 -28.26 -10.93 15.94
CA TYR A 139 -27.55 -12.08 16.50
C TYR A 139 -26.08 -11.79 16.88
N ASN A 140 -25.62 -10.54 16.77
CA ASN A 140 -24.25 -10.13 17.13
C ASN A 140 -23.16 -11.00 16.46
N VAL A 141 -23.29 -11.21 15.15
CA VAL A 141 -22.44 -12.10 14.35
C VAL A 141 -21.33 -11.34 13.66
N ALA A 142 -20.11 -11.87 13.70
CA ALA A 142 -19.04 -11.45 12.79
C ALA A 142 -18.95 -12.43 11.62
N ILE A 143 -19.18 -11.94 10.39
CA ILE A 143 -19.12 -12.73 9.17
C ILE A 143 -18.05 -12.13 8.27
N ASN A 144 -17.06 -12.95 7.88
CA ASN A 144 -15.96 -12.54 7.03
C ASN A 144 -15.82 -13.47 5.83
N CYS A 145 -15.26 -12.94 4.75
CA CYS A 145 -14.88 -13.71 3.58
C CYS A 145 -13.37 -13.59 3.34
N VAL A 146 -12.69 -14.71 3.20
CA VAL A 146 -11.23 -14.78 3.00
C VAL A 146 -10.94 -15.25 1.59
N ASN A 147 -9.96 -14.64 0.93
CA ASN A 147 -9.58 -14.91 -0.46
C ASN A 147 -8.17 -15.53 -0.53
N PRO A 148 -8.02 -16.85 -0.31
CA PRO A 148 -6.73 -17.51 -0.45
C PRO A 148 -6.32 -17.63 -1.93
N ASP A 149 -5.00 -17.66 -2.14
CA ASP A 149 -4.34 -18.17 -3.35
C ASP A 149 -4.27 -19.72 -3.30
N PRO A 150 -3.75 -20.45 -4.32
CA PRO A 150 -3.58 -21.89 -4.24
C PRO A 150 -2.93 -22.34 -2.93
N VAL A 151 -3.62 -23.23 -2.24
CA VAL A 151 -3.13 -23.85 -1.00
C VAL A 151 -2.76 -25.29 -1.32
N ALA A 152 -1.57 -25.71 -0.89
CA ALA A 152 -1.06 -27.07 -1.06
C ALA A 152 -1.92 -28.08 -0.27
N THR A 153 -3.05 -28.48 -0.83
CA THR A 153 -3.95 -29.50 -0.30
C THR A 153 -3.74 -30.81 -1.05
N ASP A 154 -4.02 -31.95 -0.44
CA ASP A 154 -3.99 -33.25 -1.15
C ASP A 154 -4.80 -33.26 -2.45
N MET A 155 -5.84 -32.43 -2.57
CA MET A 155 -6.61 -32.25 -3.79
C MET A 155 -5.78 -31.55 -4.87
N TRP A 156 -5.19 -30.41 -4.54
CA TRP A 156 -4.30 -29.65 -5.42
C TRP A 156 -3.06 -30.46 -5.83
N LEU A 157 -2.46 -31.16 -4.87
CA LEU A 157 -1.25 -31.96 -5.02
C LEU A 157 -1.45 -33.27 -5.77
N ARG A 158 -2.70 -33.76 -5.86
CA ARG A 158 -3.04 -34.94 -6.69
C ARG A 158 -3.03 -34.58 -8.18
N ASP A 159 -3.50 -33.39 -8.49
CA ASP A 159 -3.74 -32.94 -9.86
C ASP A 159 -2.56 -32.08 -10.40
N THR A 160 -1.52 -31.86 -9.58
CA THR A 160 -0.26 -31.19 -9.93
C THR A 160 0.96 -32.09 -9.65
N SER A 161 2.00 -32.03 -10.49
CA SER A 161 3.25 -32.81 -10.38
C SER A 161 3.95 -32.65 -9.01
N PRO A 162 4.80 -33.60 -8.55
CA PRO A 162 4.86 -33.96 -7.13
C PRO A 162 5.38 -32.83 -6.23
N PRO A 163 4.87 -32.72 -4.99
CA PRO A 163 5.09 -31.58 -4.12
C PRO A 163 6.17 -31.80 -3.07
N CYS A 164 6.88 -30.72 -2.76
CA CYS A 164 7.77 -30.58 -1.61
C CYS A 164 6.96 -30.78 -0.30
N ARG A 165 7.36 -31.72 0.57
CA ARG A 165 6.72 -31.99 1.88
C ARG A 165 7.46 -31.24 3.03
N ASP A 166 6.74 -30.29 3.65
CA ASP A 166 6.66 -29.76 5.05
C ASP A 166 7.88 -29.74 6.03
N PRO A 167 7.98 -28.89 7.12
CA PRO A 167 6.99 -28.01 7.77
C PRO A 167 7.50 -26.64 8.27
N GLY A 168 8.57 -26.08 7.71
CA GLY A 168 9.04 -24.74 8.07
C GLY A 168 8.75 -23.80 6.91
N CYS A 169 7.92 -22.78 7.09
CA CYS A 169 7.54 -21.81 6.06
C CYS A 169 8.77 -21.31 5.28
N GLY A 170 9.08 -22.01 4.19
CA GLY A 170 9.98 -21.60 3.15
C GLY A 170 9.12 -21.04 2.04
N VAL A 171 9.69 -20.09 1.32
CA VAL A 171 8.99 -19.50 0.18
C VAL A 171 9.08 -20.40 -1.04
N ASP A 172 8.03 -20.40 -1.84
CA ASP A 172 7.85 -21.20 -3.05
C ASP A 172 8.45 -20.55 -4.31
N ILE A 173 8.90 -19.30 -4.20
CA ILE A 173 9.63 -18.59 -5.27
C ILE A 173 11.14 -18.65 -4.99
N PRO A 174 12.01 -18.80 -6.01
CA PRO A 174 13.45 -18.82 -5.80
C PRO A 174 14.00 -17.58 -5.05
N ALA A 175 15.03 -17.76 -4.24
CA ALA A 175 15.64 -16.78 -3.35
C ALA A 175 15.97 -15.44 -4.02
N VAL A 176 16.36 -15.52 -5.29
CA VAL A 176 16.70 -14.37 -6.14
C VAL A 176 15.54 -13.39 -6.28
N CYS A 177 14.29 -13.87 -6.19
CA CYS A 177 13.09 -13.06 -6.24
C CYS A 177 12.71 -12.44 -4.90
N TYR A 178 13.25 -12.96 -3.79
CA TYR A 178 13.06 -12.38 -2.45
C TYR A 178 14.11 -11.35 -2.08
N SER A 179 15.20 -11.25 -2.86
CA SER A 179 16.04 -10.09 -2.82
C SER A 179 15.43 -8.93 -3.61
N LEU A 180 15.29 -7.79 -2.97
CA LEU A 180 14.99 -6.52 -3.62
C LEU A 180 16.04 -6.25 -4.69
N SER A 181 15.57 -5.85 -5.87
CA SER A 181 16.42 -5.61 -7.04
C SER A 181 17.57 -4.62 -6.78
N PHE A 182 17.39 -3.67 -5.85
CA PHE A 182 18.40 -2.68 -5.47
C PHE A 182 19.29 -3.10 -4.29
N ALA A 183 18.99 -4.22 -3.63
CA ALA A 183 19.79 -4.79 -2.55
C ALA A 183 19.91 -6.32 -2.69
N PRO A 184 20.57 -6.83 -3.75
CA PRO A 184 20.67 -8.26 -4.00
C PRO A 184 21.33 -9.01 -2.83
N ASN A 185 20.84 -10.20 -2.50
CA ASN A 185 21.40 -11.01 -1.41
C ASN A 185 22.07 -12.28 -1.96
N PRO A 186 23.42 -12.31 -2.07
CA PRO A 186 24.13 -13.52 -2.49
C PRO A 186 24.22 -14.57 -1.36
N GLY A 187 23.78 -14.24 -0.14
CA GLY A 187 23.97 -15.05 1.06
C GLY A 187 22.82 -15.97 1.44
N PHE A 188 21.79 -16.13 0.60
CA PHE A 188 20.76 -17.14 0.85
C PHE A 188 21.38 -18.53 0.78
N THR A 189 21.13 -19.37 1.77
CA THR A 189 21.80 -20.69 1.85
C THR A 189 21.08 -21.75 1.01
N GLN A 190 19.85 -21.45 0.57
CA GLN A 190 18.98 -22.35 -0.17
C GLN A 190 18.31 -21.63 -1.33
N VAL A 191 18.01 -22.36 -2.41
CA VAL A 191 17.25 -21.83 -3.56
C VAL A 191 15.86 -21.37 -3.15
N PHE A 192 15.25 -22.02 -2.16
CA PHE A 192 13.97 -21.64 -1.57
C PHE A 192 14.21 -21.31 -0.10
N PRO A 193 14.53 -20.04 0.23
CA PRO A 193 15.03 -19.68 1.55
C PRO A 193 13.92 -19.81 2.59
N ARG A 194 14.30 -20.17 3.81
CA ARG A 194 13.36 -20.25 4.94
C ARG A 194 12.98 -18.85 5.42
N GLN A 195 11.81 -18.71 6.04
CA GLN A 195 11.31 -17.43 6.56
C GLN A 195 12.33 -16.67 7.41
N ALA A 196 13.14 -17.35 8.23
CA ALA A 196 14.20 -16.73 9.03
C ALA A 196 15.30 -16.05 8.18
N GLU A 197 15.68 -16.62 7.03
CA GLU A 197 16.67 -16.00 6.14
C GLU A 197 16.11 -14.79 5.42
N ILE A 198 14.84 -14.84 5.02
CA ILE A 198 14.15 -13.71 4.39
C ILE A 198 13.97 -12.59 5.40
N LEU A 199 13.59 -12.91 6.63
CA LEU A 199 13.47 -11.93 7.71
C LEU A 199 14.83 -11.29 8.02
N ASN A 200 15.90 -12.07 8.12
CA ASN A 200 17.26 -11.54 8.33
C ASN A 200 17.70 -10.66 7.17
N TYR A 201 17.39 -11.06 5.93
CA TYR A 201 17.65 -10.25 4.74
C TYR A 201 16.89 -8.90 4.80
N ILE A 202 15.59 -8.92 5.05
CA ILE A 202 14.76 -7.71 5.13
C ILE A 202 15.20 -6.82 6.29
N ALA A 203 15.52 -7.39 7.46
CA ALA A 203 16.01 -6.64 8.62
C ALA A 203 17.38 -6.01 8.35
N LYS A 204 18.28 -6.73 7.67
CA LYS A 204 19.58 -6.20 7.23
C LYS A 204 19.38 -5.05 6.25
N VAL A 205 18.54 -5.20 5.23
CA VAL A 205 18.22 -4.11 4.29
C VAL A 205 17.60 -2.93 5.03
N ALA A 206 16.65 -3.15 5.94
CA ALA A 206 16.07 -2.08 6.74
C ALA A 206 17.15 -1.32 7.53
N SER A 207 18.17 -2.00 8.06
CA SER A 207 19.28 -1.37 8.77
C SER A 207 20.29 -0.66 7.85
N ASP A 208 20.73 -1.32 6.77
CA ASP A 208 21.66 -0.77 5.77
C ASP A 208 21.10 0.51 5.12
N TYR A 209 19.78 0.56 4.93
CA TYR A 209 19.07 1.71 4.38
C TYR A 209 18.57 2.69 5.45
N GLY A 210 18.67 2.35 6.74
CA GLY A 210 18.32 3.23 7.87
C GLY A 210 16.82 3.42 8.11
N VAL A 211 16.01 2.46 7.66
CA VAL A 211 14.56 2.38 7.86
C VAL A 211 14.20 1.97 9.29
N ASP A 212 15.14 1.36 10.02
CA ASP A 212 15.03 1.04 11.45
C ASP A 212 15.22 2.25 12.39
N LYS A 213 15.54 3.43 11.86
CA LYS A 213 15.72 4.65 12.65
C LYS A 213 14.41 5.41 12.78
N HIS A 214 13.78 5.31 13.94
CA HIS A 214 12.66 6.17 14.31
C HIS A 214 13.15 7.61 14.49
N THR A 215 12.56 8.55 13.76
CA THR A 215 12.84 9.98 13.93
C THR A 215 11.56 10.73 14.28
N PRO A 216 11.53 11.50 15.37
CA PRO A 216 10.37 12.33 15.69
C PRO A 216 10.11 13.38 14.60
N HIS A 217 8.85 13.80 14.46
CA HIS A 217 8.42 14.84 13.50
C HIS A 217 7.98 16.11 14.23
N HIS A 218 8.12 17.27 13.55
CA HIS A 218 7.49 18.49 14.03
C HIS A 218 5.98 18.36 13.90
N ILE A 219 5.29 18.40 15.04
CA ILE A 219 3.84 18.26 15.14
C ILE A 219 3.22 19.66 15.12
N VAL A 220 2.20 19.83 14.27
CA VAL A 220 1.45 21.08 14.14
C VAL A 220 0.00 20.82 14.57
N PRO A 221 -0.59 21.67 15.43
CA PRO A 221 -1.99 21.54 15.79
C PRO A 221 -2.85 21.63 14.54
N SER A 222 -3.82 20.73 14.42
CA SER A 222 -4.80 20.76 13.34
C SER A 222 -6.19 20.60 13.90
N THR A 223 -7.12 21.36 13.34
CA THR A 223 -8.53 21.27 13.66
C THR A 223 -9.25 20.90 12.38
N ASN A 224 -9.70 19.65 12.30
CA ASN A 224 -10.49 19.18 11.17
C ASN A 224 -11.97 19.55 11.40
N TYR A 225 -12.33 20.78 11.03
CA TYR A 225 -13.72 21.23 11.15
C TYR A 225 -14.60 20.57 10.08
N GLY A 226 -15.76 20.07 10.50
CA GLY A 226 -16.80 19.65 9.58
C GLY A 226 -17.33 20.85 8.78
N ILE A 227 -17.47 20.69 7.47
CA ILE A 227 -18.10 21.71 6.61
C ILE A 227 -19.61 21.68 6.89
N SER A 228 -20.13 22.74 7.51
CA SER A 228 -21.55 22.84 7.87
C SER A 228 -22.47 22.86 6.63
N LEU A 229 -23.73 22.48 6.80
CA LEU A 229 -24.73 22.51 5.72
C LEU A 229 -24.87 23.94 5.14
N HIS A 230 -24.90 24.96 5.99
CA HIS A 230 -24.97 26.36 5.56
C HIS A 230 -23.78 26.75 4.67
N LEU A 231 -22.57 26.32 5.03
CA LEU A 231 -21.37 26.60 4.23
C LEU A 231 -21.39 25.83 2.91
N LYS A 232 -21.85 24.58 2.89
CA LYS A 232 -22.07 23.80 1.66
C LYS A 232 -23.08 24.48 0.73
N LEU A 233 -24.19 24.97 1.28
CA LEU A 233 -25.20 25.71 0.53
C LEU A 233 -24.63 27.03 -0.01
N ALA A 234 -23.86 27.76 0.80
CA ALA A 234 -23.16 28.98 0.37
C ALA A 234 -22.21 28.70 -0.80
N PHE A 235 -21.40 27.64 -0.74
CA PHE A 235 -20.54 27.23 -1.85
C PHE A 235 -21.31 26.85 -3.12
N ARG A 236 -22.52 26.31 -2.98
CA ARG A 236 -23.38 25.92 -4.11
C ARG A 236 -24.07 27.11 -4.77
N PHE A 237 -24.58 28.04 -3.97
CA PHE A 237 -25.51 29.08 -4.45
C PHE A 237 -24.90 30.47 -4.57
N ILE A 238 -23.74 30.76 -3.94
CA ILE A 238 -23.04 32.03 -4.09
C ILE A 238 -21.95 31.86 -5.16
N PRO A 239 -22.13 32.43 -6.37
CA PRO A 239 -21.15 32.31 -7.43
C PRO A 239 -19.79 32.85 -7.00
N GLY A 240 -18.73 32.12 -7.31
CA GLY A 240 -17.35 32.54 -7.02
C GLY A 240 -16.88 32.37 -5.57
N LEU A 241 -17.76 32.10 -4.59
CA LEU A 241 -17.33 31.95 -3.19
C LEU A 241 -16.37 30.77 -2.99
N LEU A 242 -16.70 29.61 -3.55
CA LEU A 242 -15.82 28.43 -3.48
C LEU A 242 -14.47 28.69 -4.15
N PHE A 243 -14.48 29.43 -5.26
CA PHE A 243 -13.26 29.80 -5.98
C PHE A 243 -12.38 30.75 -5.16
N LEU A 244 -12.99 31.75 -4.52
CA LEU A 244 -12.28 32.65 -3.61
C LEU A 244 -11.66 31.89 -2.43
N VAL A 245 -12.40 30.97 -1.80
CA VAL A 245 -11.86 30.13 -0.70
C VAL A 245 -10.70 29.27 -1.18
N ARG A 246 -10.77 28.71 -2.40
CA ARG A 246 -9.64 27.99 -3.00
C ARG A 246 -8.42 28.89 -3.21
N ILE A 247 -8.60 30.12 -3.70
CA ILE A 247 -7.50 31.10 -3.85
C ILE A 247 -6.88 31.43 -2.50
N LEU A 248 -7.70 31.74 -1.48
CA LEU A 248 -7.19 32.09 -0.16
C LEU A 248 -6.42 30.92 0.48
N THR A 249 -6.92 29.70 0.34
CA THR A 249 -6.23 28.49 0.80
C THR A 249 -4.92 28.28 0.05
N PHE A 250 -4.93 28.48 -1.27
CA PHE A 250 -3.74 28.38 -2.11
C PHE A 250 -2.68 29.40 -1.69
N VAL A 251 -3.04 30.68 -1.57
CA VAL A 251 -2.12 31.75 -1.13
C VAL A 251 -1.55 31.47 0.26
N TYR A 252 -2.39 30.99 1.19
CA TYR A 252 -1.91 30.59 2.51
C TYR A 252 -0.86 29.49 2.43
N MET A 253 -1.11 28.42 1.67
CA MET A 253 -0.16 27.32 1.49
C MET A 253 1.11 27.78 0.78
N GLU A 254 0.99 28.66 -0.20
CA GLU A 254 2.10 29.22 -0.97
C GLU A 254 3.02 30.09 -0.10
N VAL A 255 2.46 30.89 0.82
CA VAL A 255 3.26 31.65 1.80
C VAL A 255 4.08 30.72 2.69
N THR A 256 3.67 29.45 2.86
CA THR A 256 4.49 28.47 3.59
C THR A 256 5.74 28.03 2.84
N PHE A 257 5.87 28.32 1.54
CA PHE A 257 7.10 28.09 0.77
C PHE A 257 8.32 28.80 1.38
N PHE A 258 8.14 29.99 1.96
CA PHE A 258 9.23 30.75 2.56
C PHE A 258 9.86 30.08 3.78
N TYR A 259 9.21 29.10 4.41
CA TYR A 259 9.84 28.32 5.49
C TYR A 259 11.02 27.49 4.99
N PHE A 260 11.02 27.08 3.72
CA PHE A 260 12.04 26.18 3.19
C PHE A 260 13.28 26.91 2.68
N ARG A 261 13.21 28.23 2.44
CA ARG A 261 14.36 29.01 1.95
C ARG A 261 15.36 29.28 3.08
N THR A 262 16.65 29.26 2.79
CA THR A 262 17.72 29.54 3.76
C THR A 262 17.93 31.03 4.05
N THR A 263 17.02 31.90 3.59
CA THR A 263 17.05 33.34 3.88
C THR A 263 16.78 33.62 5.36
N GLU A 264 17.17 34.82 5.83
CA GLU A 264 16.94 35.26 7.21
C GLU A 264 15.46 35.20 7.63
N VAL A 265 14.55 35.58 6.72
CA VAL A 265 13.11 35.48 6.94
C VAL A 265 12.67 34.02 7.10
N GLY A 266 13.20 33.12 6.27
CA GLY A 266 12.94 31.69 6.37
C GLY A 266 13.45 31.11 7.70
N HIS A 267 14.68 31.45 8.09
CA HIS A 267 15.26 31.03 9.37
C HIS A 267 14.41 31.48 10.57
N ARG A 268 14.04 32.76 10.65
CA ARG A 268 13.18 33.29 11.72
C ARG A 268 11.83 32.56 11.79
N LYS A 269 11.20 32.31 10.64
CA LYS A 269 9.94 31.55 10.54
C LYS A 269 10.11 30.11 11.03
N ARG A 270 11.20 29.42 10.68
CA ARG A 270 11.48 28.05 11.14
C ARG A 270 11.71 27.98 12.65
N VAL A 271 12.48 28.92 13.22
CA VAL A 271 12.71 29.00 14.67
C VAL A 271 11.38 29.21 15.41
N GLN A 272 10.55 30.14 14.94
CA GLN A 272 9.24 30.38 15.53
C GLN A 272 8.32 29.15 15.43
N ALA A 273 8.25 28.51 14.27
CA ALA A 273 7.42 27.31 14.09
C ALA A 273 7.91 26.12 14.93
N ARG A 274 9.23 25.94 15.07
CA ARG A 274 9.82 24.95 15.98
C ARG A 274 9.39 25.21 17.42
N LYS A 275 9.51 26.46 17.89
CA LYS A 275 9.08 26.86 19.23
C LYS A 275 7.61 26.53 19.47
N LEU A 276 6.72 26.93 18.56
CA LEU A 276 5.28 26.62 18.66
C LEU A 276 5.00 25.11 18.64
N SER A 277 5.72 24.35 17.82
CA SER A 277 5.61 22.88 17.78
C SER A 277 6.01 22.25 19.12
N THR A 278 7.13 22.69 19.70
CA THR A 278 7.62 22.20 21.00
C THR A 278 6.66 22.58 22.14
N GLU A 279 6.18 23.84 22.18
CA GLU A 279 5.22 24.31 23.19
C GLU A 279 3.90 23.51 23.12
N TYR A 280 3.37 23.30 21.92
CA TYR A 280 2.18 22.48 21.72
C TYR A 280 2.41 21.05 22.23
N LEU A 281 3.54 20.44 21.88
CA LEU A 281 3.87 19.09 22.31
C LEU A 281 3.99 18.98 23.84
N GLN A 282 4.68 19.92 24.47
CA GLN A 282 4.86 19.94 25.94
C GLN A 282 3.54 20.20 26.67
N SER A 283 2.62 20.95 26.07
CA SER A 283 1.29 21.20 26.66
C SER A 283 0.36 19.98 26.65
N LYS A 284 0.65 18.99 25.78
CA LYS A 284 -0.25 17.88 25.46
C LYS A 284 0.32 16.51 25.82
N ALA A 285 1.62 16.28 25.60
CA ALA A 285 2.27 15.00 25.86
C ALA A 285 2.74 14.89 27.32
N PRO A 286 2.74 13.69 27.91
CA PRO A 286 3.38 13.45 29.20
C PRO A 286 4.88 13.80 29.19
N GLY A 287 5.38 14.36 30.29
CA GLY A 287 6.78 14.74 30.46
C GLY A 287 7.80 13.66 30.10
N LYS A 288 7.47 12.40 30.40
CA LYS A 288 8.33 11.23 30.12
C LYS A 288 8.63 11.02 28.62
N TYR A 289 7.80 11.53 27.71
CA TYR A 289 7.96 11.32 26.27
C TYR A 289 8.54 12.54 25.53
N TRP A 290 8.78 13.66 26.22
CA TRP A 290 9.24 14.89 25.55
C TRP A 290 10.55 14.70 24.78
N GLN A 291 11.50 13.95 25.33
CA GLN A 291 12.77 13.68 24.65
C GLN A 291 12.58 12.83 23.39
N LEU A 292 11.73 11.78 23.46
CA LEU A 292 11.44 10.89 22.34
C LEU A 292 10.70 11.60 21.20
N LEU A 293 9.88 12.59 21.54
CA LEU A 293 9.02 13.29 20.60
C LEU A 293 9.65 14.57 20.01
N THR A 294 10.74 15.08 20.57
CA THR A 294 11.34 16.36 20.14
C THR A 294 12.30 16.15 18.96
N PRO A 295 12.02 16.71 17.76
CA PRO A 295 12.91 16.59 16.61
C PRO A 295 14.24 17.32 16.81
N THR A 296 15.33 16.70 16.35
CA THR A 296 16.67 17.30 16.32
C THR A 296 16.89 18.18 15.08
N PHE A 297 16.19 17.90 13.98
CA PHE A 297 16.31 18.61 12.70
C PHE A 297 15.47 19.89 12.61
N GLU A 298 15.78 20.75 11.64
CA GLU A 298 15.08 22.02 11.41
C GLU A 298 13.62 21.86 10.98
N PHE A 299 12.78 22.83 11.32
CA PHE A 299 11.38 22.82 10.90
C PHE A 299 11.26 22.94 9.37
N GLY A 300 10.47 22.08 8.72
CA GLY A 300 10.34 22.05 7.25
C GLY A 300 11.31 21.10 6.54
N CYS A 301 12.28 20.53 7.25
CA CYS A 301 13.17 19.48 6.74
C CYS A 301 12.44 18.23 6.21
N LYS A 302 11.38 17.85 6.93
CA LYS A 302 10.45 16.77 6.60
C LYS A 302 9.05 17.33 6.50
N ARG A 303 8.15 16.57 5.87
CA ARG A 303 6.72 16.93 5.81
C ARG A 303 6.17 17.09 7.24
N ARG A 304 5.44 18.18 7.44
CA ARG A 304 4.75 18.52 8.69
C ARG A 304 3.69 17.47 8.98
N VAL A 305 3.58 17.06 10.24
CA VAL A 305 2.51 16.16 10.70
C VAL A 305 1.48 17.01 11.43
N PHE A 306 0.23 16.90 10.99
CA PHE A 306 -0.90 17.60 11.59
C PHE A 306 -1.54 16.71 12.64
N ASP A 307 -1.55 17.16 13.89
CA ASP A 307 -2.13 16.39 14.98
C ASP A 307 -3.66 16.42 14.94
N GLN A 308 -4.27 15.24 15.07
CA GLN A 308 -5.71 15.03 15.17
C GLN A 308 -6.03 14.21 16.43
N GLY A 309 -5.30 14.49 17.53
CA GLY A 309 -5.45 13.83 18.82
C GLY A 309 -4.45 12.70 19.08
N TYR A 310 -3.45 12.49 18.21
CA TYR A 310 -2.37 11.54 18.44
C TYR A 310 -1.60 11.87 19.73
N VAL A 311 -1.21 13.14 19.92
CA VAL A 311 -0.43 13.53 21.10
C VAL A 311 -1.23 13.31 22.39
N ASP A 312 -2.53 13.60 22.36
CA ASP A 312 -3.44 13.36 23.48
C ASP A 312 -3.49 11.86 23.86
N THR A 313 -3.46 10.94 22.89
CA THR A 313 -3.49 9.48 23.16
C THR A 313 -2.31 8.99 24.01
N LEU A 314 -1.18 9.70 23.98
CA LEU A 314 0.01 9.32 24.74
C LEU A 314 -0.17 9.46 26.26
N ASN A 315 -1.21 10.16 26.72
CA ASN A 315 -1.56 10.25 28.15
C ASN A 315 -2.31 9.01 28.66
N ARG A 316 -2.80 8.13 27.78
CA ARG A 316 -3.52 6.94 28.22
C ARG A 316 -2.58 5.97 28.92
N HIS A 317 -3.07 5.31 29.96
CA HIS A 317 -2.30 4.34 30.74
C HIS A 317 -1.94 3.07 29.94
N ASP A 318 -2.71 2.76 28.90
CA ASP A 318 -2.53 1.60 28.01
C ASP A 318 -1.68 1.91 26.76
N VAL A 319 -1.08 3.11 26.69
CA VAL A 319 -0.20 3.52 25.59
C VAL A 319 1.24 3.69 26.07
N ARG A 320 2.14 2.87 25.51
CA ARG A 320 3.58 2.96 25.74
C ARG A 320 4.29 3.39 24.46
N LEU A 321 5.00 4.52 24.54
CA LEU A 321 5.93 4.97 23.49
C LEU A 321 7.36 4.61 23.90
N THR A 322 8.11 4.04 22.97
CA THR A 322 9.51 3.66 23.14
C THR A 322 10.28 3.87 21.84
N ASP A 323 11.58 4.15 21.94
CA ASP A 323 12.54 4.17 20.84
C ASP A 323 13.45 2.93 20.82
N GLU A 324 13.15 1.94 21.67
CA GLU A 324 13.85 0.67 21.68
C GLU A 324 13.79 -0.04 20.32
N ARG A 325 14.94 -0.53 19.87
CA ARG A 325 15.04 -1.23 18.59
C ARG A 325 14.48 -2.64 18.74
N ILE A 326 13.54 -3.00 17.87
CA ILE A 326 13.07 -4.39 17.77
C ILE A 326 14.16 -5.23 17.13
N VAL A 327 14.61 -6.28 17.82
CA VAL A 327 15.67 -7.20 17.37
C VAL A 327 15.09 -8.45 16.72
N ARG A 328 13.97 -8.96 17.25
CA ARG A 328 13.36 -10.20 16.78
C ARG A 328 11.87 -10.22 17.03
N VAL A 329 11.12 -10.74 16.05
CA VAL A 329 9.70 -11.07 16.20
C VAL A 329 9.59 -12.57 16.51
N LYS A 330 8.84 -12.92 17.54
CA LYS A 330 8.45 -14.28 17.91
C LYS A 330 6.96 -14.49 17.61
N GLU A 331 6.49 -15.71 17.78
CA GLU A 331 5.10 -16.10 17.49
C GLU A 331 4.04 -15.23 18.18
N HIS A 332 4.29 -14.82 19.43
CA HIS A 332 3.36 -14.01 20.24
C HIS A 332 4.02 -12.81 20.91
N SER A 333 5.23 -12.42 20.48
CA SER A 333 5.99 -11.36 21.16
C SER A 333 7.05 -10.70 20.27
N LEU A 334 7.50 -9.53 20.70
CA LEU A 334 8.60 -8.75 20.12
C LEU A 334 9.73 -8.70 21.15
N VAL A 335 10.95 -8.98 20.73
CA VAL A 335 12.15 -8.84 21.57
C VAL A 335 12.86 -7.56 21.18
N THR A 336 13.04 -6.65 22.14
CA THR A 336 13.76 -5.40 21.95
C THR A 336 15.25 -5.56 22.24
N ASN A 337 16.04 -4.52 21.94
CA ASN A 337 17.49 -4.50 22.15
C ASN A 337 17.90 -4.47 23.63
N SER A 338 17.01 -4.05 24.53
CA SER A 338 17.21 -4.14 25.98
C SER A 338 17.01 -5.57 26.51
N GLY A 339 16.49 -6.47 25.68
CA GLY A 339 16.11 -7.82 26.05
C GLY A 339 14.67 -7.94 26.58
N GLU A 340 13.91 -6.83 26.60
CA GLU A 340 12.48 -6.86 26.93
C GLU A 340 11.72 -7.70 25.90
N GLU A 341 10.88 -8.62 26.37
CA GLU A 341 9.95 -9.39 25.53
C GLU A 341 8.53 -8.84 25.70
N VAL A 342 8.05 -8.18 24.67
CA VAL A 342 6.75 -7.51 24.63
C VAL A 342 5.75 -8.44 23.95
N ARG A 343 4.79 -8.98 24.70
CA ARG A 343 3.70 -9.77 24.13
C ARG A 343 2.86 -8.90 23.18
N ALA A 344 2.55 -9.43 22.00
CA ALA A 344 1.73 -8.74 21.02
C ALA A 344 0.78 -9.72 20.32
N ASP A 345 -0.52 -9.47 20.40
CA ASP A 345 -1.53 -10.24 19.66
C ASP A 345 -1.71 -9.71 18.23
N ILE A 346 -1.41 -8.43 18.00
CA ILE A 346 -1.48 -7.75 16.69
C ILE A 346 -0.24 -6.86 16.52
N ILE A 347 0.40 -6.95 15.35
CA ILE A 347 1.52 -6.08 14.95
C ILE A 347 1.08 -5.24 13.75
N ILE A 348 1.20 -3.92 13.85
CA ILE A 348 0.90 -2.99 12.77
C ILE A 348 2.20 -2.39 12.24
N LEU A 349 2.56 -2.70 10.99
CA LEU A 349 3.76 -2.18 10.33
C LEU A 349 3.49 -0.82 9.69
N ALA A 350 3.69 0.26 10.46
CA ALA A 350 3.58 1.65 9.98
C ALA A 350 4.95 2.20 9.51
N THR A 351 5.71 1.42 8.74
CA THR A 351 7.13 1.66 8.42
C THR A 351 7.37 2.62 7.25
N GLY A 352 6.34 3.32 6.78
CA GLY A 352 6.44 4.26 5.66
C GLY A 352 6.70 3.60 4.32
N PHE A 353 7.27 4.36 3.37
CA PHE A 353 7.56 3.92 2.01
C PHE A 353 8.99 4.27 1.61
N SER A 354 9.64 3.39 0.86
CA SER A 354 10.87 3.74 0.17
C SER A 354 10.54 4.61 -1.03
N LEU A 355 11.10 5.82 -1.09
CA LEU A 355 11.01 6.64 -2.28
C LEU A 355 11.96 6.03 -3.33
N THR A 356 11.40 5.29 -4.27
CA THR A 356 12.13 4.73 -5.41
C THR A 356 11.54 5.20 -6.72
N GLN A 357 12.34 5.10 -7.79
CA GLN A 357 11.82 5.23 -9.15
C GLN A 357 11.29 3.87 -9.61
N TYR A 358 10.28 3.87 -10.49
CA TYR A 358 9.69 2.66 -11.06
C TYR A 358 10.78 1.77 -11.70
N ASN A 359 10.73 0.48 -11.35
CA ASN A 359 11.75 -0.51 -11.72
C ASN A 359 11.41 -1.18 -13.06
N VAL A 360 11.32 -0.36 -14.12
CA VAL A 360 11.16 -0.83 -15.50
C VAL A 360 12.43 -0.50 -16.26
N HIS A 361 12.88 -1.43 -17.09
CA HIS A 361 14.00 -1.20 -17.99
C HIS A 361 13.58 -0.17 -19.06
N VAL A 362 14.10 1.05 -18.94
CA VAL A 362 13.84 2.13 -19.90
C VAL A 362 15.10 2.39 -20.71
N GLN A 363 14.95 2.26 -22.01
CA GLN A 363 16.02 2.42 -22.98
C GLN A 363 15.62 3.48 -24.01
N GLY A 364 16.50 4.46 -24.20
CA GLY A 364 16.37 5.53 -25.18
C GLY A 364 17.11 5.21 -26.48
N ARG A 365 17.48 6.25 -27.22
CA ARG A 365 18.23 6.16 -28.48
C ARG A 365 19.58 5.47 -28.27
N ASN A 366 20.04 4.77 -29.30
CA ASN A 366 21.34 4.08 -29.33
C ASN A 366 21.55 3.11 -28.15
N GLY A 367 20.45 2.60 -27.59
CA GLY A 367 20.49 1.68 -26.45
C GLY A 367 20.83 2.33 -25.10
N LYS A 368 20.86 3.67 -25.00
CA LYS A 368 21.17 4.40 -23.77
C LYS A 368 20.14 4.08 -22.69
N THR A 369 20.59 3.54 -21.57
CA THR A 369 19.72 3.22 -20.44
C THR A 369 19.49 4.44 -19.55
N ARG A 370 18.38 4.46 -18.83
CA ARG A 370 18.09 5.51 -17.83
C ARG A 370 19.20 5.69 -16.80
N ASP A 371 19.79 4.60 -16.34
CA ASP A 371 20.85 4.66 -15.32
C ASP A 371 22.13 5.28 -15.89
N GLN A 372 22.49 4.99 -17.15
CA GLN A 372 23.59 5.67 -17.84
C GLN A 372 23.31 7.17 -18.01
N HIS A 373 22.08 7.54 -18.35
CA HIS A 373 21.68 8.94 -18.41
C HIS A 373 21.85 9.63 -17.05
N TRP A 374 21.38 9.04 -15.95
CA TRP A 374 21.56 9.63 -14.61
C TRP A 374 23.02 9.68 -14.15
N GLN A 375 23.86 8.72 -14.56
CA GLN A 375 25.30 8.77 -14.31
C GLN A 375 25.97 9.96 -15.00
N GLU A 376 25.56 10.28 -16.24
CA GLU A 376 26.06 11.44 -17.00
C GLU A 376 25.81 12.77 -16.27
N TYR A 377 24.62 12.93 -15.68
CA TYR A 377 24.26 14.12 -14.88
C TYR A 377 24.77 14.05 -13.43
N GLY A 378 25.36 12.92 -13.03
CA GLY A 378 25.81 12.64 -11.67
C GLY A 378 24.69 12.66 -10.64
N CYS A 379 23.43 12.46 -11.06
CA CYS A 379 22.23 12.40 -10.23
C CYS A 379 21.01 11.97 -11.07
N LYS A 380 19.90 11.68 -10.39
CA LYS A 380 18.63 11.40 -11.06
C LYS A 380 18.05 12.68 -11.67
N ALA A 381 18.46 12.96 -12.91
CA ALA A 381 18.04 14.14 -13.65
C ALA A 381 16.81 13.85 -14.54
N THR A 382 15.95 14.87 -14.65
CA THR A 382 14.89 14.96 -15.67
C THR A 382 14.63 16.43 -15.96
N PHE A 383 14.26 16.74 -17.20
CA PHE A 383 13.75 18.05 -17.57
C PHE A 383 12.32 18.25 -17.07
N LYS A 384 12.11 19.31 -16.26
CA LYS A 384 10.81 19.71 -15.68
C LYS A 384 10.04 18.57 -15.00
N SER A 385 10.76 17.57 -14.46
CA SER A 385 10.17 16.35 -13.87
C SER A 385 9.35 15.48 -14.84
N VAL A 386 9.46 15.71 -16.15
CA VAL A 386 8.63 15.05 -17.18
C VAL A 386 9.41 14.30 -18.25
N ALA A 387 10.64 14.69 -18.63
CA ALA A 387 11.33 14.06 -19.77
C ALA A 387 12.84 13.94 -19.57
N MET A 388 13.50 13.17 -20.43
CA MET A 388 14.95 12.99 -20.47
C MET A 388 15.44 13.09 -21.92
N HIS A 389 16.57 13.76 -22.16
CA HIS A 389 17.22 13.77 -23.47
C HIS A 389 17.66 12.36 -23.88
N ASP A 390 17.57 12.05 -25.18
CA ASP A 390 17.70 10.71 -25.78
C ASP A 390 16.56 9.72 -25.48
N PHE A 391 15.50 10.12 -24.76
CA PHE A 391 14.32 9.27 -24.52
C PHE A 391 13.08 9.84 -25.25
N PRO A 392 13.02 9.72 -26.58
CA PRO A 392 11.95 10.32 -27.37
C PRO A 392 10.58 9.74 -27.02
N ASN A 393 9.54 10.57 -27.07
CA ASN A 393 8.14 10.21 -26.79
C ASN A 393 7.89 9.59 -25.39
N PHE A 394 8.89 9.58 -24.51
CA PHE A 394 8.77 9.07 -23.16
C PHE A 394 8.57 10.22 -22.17
N PHE A 395 7.55 10.09 -21.32
CA PHE A 395 7.21 11.10 -20.33
C PHE A 395 6.92 10.50 -18.95
N TYR A 396 7.42 11.17 -17.92
CA TYR A 396 7.07 10.99 -16.53
C TYR A 396 5.87 11.83 -16.14
N VAL A 397 5.00 11.25 -15.32
CA VAL A 397 4.14 12.02 -14.41
C VAL A 397 4.71 11.84 -13.01
N LEU A 398 5.12 12.95 -12.37
CA LEU A 398 5.84 12.96 -11.09
C LEU A 398 7.24 12.29 -11.14
N GLY A 399 8.05 12.62 -12.15
CA GLY A 399 9.45 12.19 -12.22
C GLY A 399 10.34 12.76 -11.09
N PRO A 400 11.66 12.52 -11.14
CA PRO A 400 12.62 13.16 -10.26
C PRO A 400 12.39 14.67 -10.08
N ASN A 401 12.59 15.14 -8.85
CA ASN A 401 12.39 16.52 -8.42
C ASN A 401 10.97 17.07 -8.58
N SER A 402 9.94 16.21 -8.58
CA SER A 402 8.53 16.62 -8.62
C SER A 402 7.89 16.89 -7.25
N GLY A 403 8.55 16.44 -6.17
CA GLY A 403 8.03 16.42 -4.81
C GLY A 403 7.87 17.80 -4.19
N ARG A 404 6.64 18.14 -3.81
CA ARG A 404 6.31 19.42 -3.16
C ARG A 404 5.86 19.19 -1.74
N LEU A 405 6.52 19.86 -0.79
CA LEU A 405 6.34 19.64 0.65
C LEU A 405 5.35 20.63 1.30
N HIS A 406 4.79 21.55 0.52
CA HIS A 406 3.93 22.64 1.01
C HIS A 406 2.57 22.78 0.31
N THR A 407 2.42 22.22 -0.88
CA THR A 407 1.23 22.32 -1.73
C THR A 407 0.77 20.94 -2.20
N SER A 408 -0.42 20.88 -2.82
CA SER A 408 -1.02 19.62 -3.27
C SER A 408 -0.24 19.01 -4.43
N ALA A 409 -0.04 17.68 -4.38
CA ALA A 409 0.53 16.92 -5.50
C ALA A 409 -0.38 16.92 -6.72
N LEU A 410 -1.71 17.04 -6.54
CA LEU A 410 -2.67 17.04 -7.64
C LEU A 410 -2.41 18.20 -8.61
N LEU A 411 -2.11 19.39 -8.07
CA LEU A 411 -1.80 20.56 -8.90
C LEU A 411 -0.52 20.36 -9.72
N SER A 412 0.46 19.65 -9.16
CA SER A 412 1.67 19.28 -9.89
C SER A 412 1.36 18.26 -11.00
N ILE A 413 0.51 17.28 -10.73
CA ILE A 413 0.06 16.30 -11.74
C ILE A 413 -0.64 17.01 -12.90
N GLU A 414 -1.60 17.89 -12.62
CA GLU A 414 -2.33 18.66 -13.64
C GLU A 414 -1.35 19.46 -14.51
N SER A 415 -0.44 20.23 -13.89
CA SER A 415 0.58 21.00 -14.63
C SER A 415 1.51 20.13 -15.49
N PHE A 416 1.93 18.96 -14.99
CA PHE A 416 2.77 18.04 -15.77
C PHE A 416 2.01 17.41 -16.93
N VAL A 417 0.76 17.02 -16.71
CA VAL A 417 -0.11 16.47 -17.77
C VAL A 417 -0.39 17.51 -18.85
N ASP A 418 -0.65 18.77 -18.47
CA ASP A 418 -0.87 19.86 -19.43
C ASP A 418 0.39 20.14 -20.26
N LEU A 419 1.57 20.14 -19.62
CA LEU A 419 2.84 20.25 -20.34
C LEU A 419 3.03 19.08 -21.32
N ILE A 420 2.84 17.84 -20.87
CA ILE A 420 2.99 16.65 -21.72
C ILE A 420 2.00 16.70 -22.88
N ALA A 421 0.74 17.02 -22.62
CA ALA A 421 -0.30 17.13 -23.63
C ALA A 421 0.04 18.20 -24.68
N ALA A 422 0.56 19.35 -24.26
CA ALA A 422 0.99 20.41 -25.18
C ALA A 422 2.18 19.97 -26.06
N VAL A 423 3.14 19.25 -25.47
CA VAL A 423 4.38 18.81 -26.14
C VAL A 423 4.14 17.62 -27.08
N ILE A 424 3.30 16.65 -26.69
CA ILE A 424 3.03 15.47 -27.51
C ILE A 424 2.00 15.72 -28.62
N ARG A 425 1.21 16.79 -28.51
CA ARG A 425 0.15 17.14 -29.48
C ARG A 425 0.60 17.12 -30.94
N PRO A 426 1.75 17.71 -31.35
CA PRO A 426 2.22 17.63 -32.74
C PRO A 426 2.47 16.19 -33.23
N VAL A 427 2.87 15.27 -32.34
CA VAL A 427 3.05 13.86 -32.66
C VAL A 427 1.70 13.17 -32.83
N LEU A 428 0.75 13.43 -31.92
CA LEU A 428 -0.61 12.88 -32.01
C LEU A 428 -1.38 13.40 -33.25
N GLU A 429 -1.12 14.64 -33.66
CA GLU A 429 -1.67 15.25 -34.87
C GLU A 429 -0.88 14.88 -36.14
N GLN A 430 0.09 13.96 -36.06
CA GLN A 430 0.89 13.48 -37.18
C GLN A 430 1.71 14.58 -37.90
N ARG A 431 1.98 15.70 -37.23
CA ARG A 431 2.85 16.79 -37.71
C ARG A 431 4.32 16.54 -37.42
N ALA A 432 4.62 15.61 -36.52
CA ALA A 432 5.94 15.14 -36.16
C ALA A 432 5.89 13.63 -35.88
N SER A 433 6.99 12.91 -36.12
CA SER A 433 7.09 11.48 -35.79
C SER A 433 7.55 11.26 -34.34
N CYS A 434 8.30 12.22 -33.80
CA CYS A 434 8.96 12.12 -32.51
C CYS A 434 9.14 13.50 -31.88
N VAL A 435 9.05 13.56 -30.56
CA VAL A 435 9.42 14.71 -29.74
C VAL A 435 10.41 14.31 -28.65
N GLN A 436 11.42 15.14 -28.40
CA GLN A 436 12.36 14.98 -27.30
C GLN A 436 12.79 16.34 -26.74
N VAL A 437 13.31 16.36 -25.52
CA VAL A 437 13.89 17.58 -24.95
C VAL A 437 15.29 17.84 -25.53
N MET A 438 15.63 19.11 -25.74
CA MET A 438 16.98 19.54 -26.11
C MET A 438 17.98 19.22 -25.00
N HIS A 439 19.14 18.65 -25.35
CA HIS A 439 20.21 18.37 -24.39
C HIS A 439 20.62 19.61 -23.59
N THR A 440 20.77 20.75 -24.26
CA THR A 440 21.16 22.02 -23.64
C THR A 440 20.12 22.53 -22.64
N SER A 441 18.82 22.33 -22.93
CA SER A 441 17.72 22.72 -22.02
C SER A 441 17.68 21.84 -20.78
N GLU A 442 17.89 20.53 -20.90
CA GLU A 442 17.95 19.62 -19.76
C GLU A 442 19.15 19.91 -18.84
N GLN A 443 20.33 20.14 -19.43
CA GLN A 443 21.53 20.54 -18.68
C GLN A 443 21.34 21.86 -17.95
N ALA A 444 20.83 22.89 -18.63
CA ALA A 444 20.58 24.19 -18.03
C ALA A 444 19.56 24.10 -16.88
N TYR A 445 18.48 23.33 -17.08
CA TYR A 445 17.45 23.11 -16.07
C TYR A 445 18.02 22.39 -14.84
N THR A 446 18.76 21.29 -15.04
CA THR A 446 19.34 20.51 -13.94
C THR A 446 20.32 21.35 -13.10
N LYS A 447 21.15 22.17 -13.76
CA LYS A 447 22.06 23.10 -13.07
C LYS A 447 21.30 24.15 -12.25
N ALA A 448 20.27 24.78 -12.85
CA ALA A 448 19.45 25.76 -12.15
C ALA A 448 18.68 25.15 -10.98
N LEU A 449 18.20 23.91 -11.13
CA LEU A 449 17.48 23.15 -10.13
C LEU A 449 18.34 22.89 -8.89
N HIS A 450 19.56 22.37 -9.06
CA HIS A 450 20.44 22.12 -7.92
C HIS A 450 20.97 23.39 -7.26
N LEU A 451 21.19 24.47 -8.04
CA LEU A 451 21.50 25.77 -7.46
C LEU A 451 20.34 26.27 -6.57
N ALA A 452 19.10 26.18 -7.05
CA ALA A 452 17.93 26.57 -6.28
C ALA A 452 17.72 25.66 -5.04
N LEU A 453 17.99 24.36 -5.12
CA LEU A 453 17.93 23.44 -3.99
C LEU A 453 18.94 23.78 -2.90
N SER A 454 20.16 24.22 -3.26
CA SER A 454 21.20 24.61 -2.30
C SER A 454 20.78 25.81 -1.42
N GLU A 455 19.82 26.60 -1.89
CA GLU A 455 19.21 27.70 -1.13
C GLU A 455 17.99 27.26 -0.28
N THR A 456 17.82 25.95 -0.09
CA THR A 456 16.75 25.38 0.72
C THR A 456 17.26 24.54 1.88
N VAL A 457 16.46 24.47 2.95
CA VAL A 457 16.72 23.65 4.14
C VAL A 457 16.88 22.16 3.83
N HIS A 458 16.33 21.71 2.69
CA HIS A 458 16.35 20.31 2.29
C HIS A 458 17.72 19.79 1.84
N ASP A 459 18.66 20.71 1.50
CA ASP A 459 20.02 20.37 1.07
C ASP A 459 21.06 20.82 2.13
N SER A 460 20.77 21.87 2.91
CA SER A 460 21.75 22.48 3.83
C SER A 460 21.88 21.80 5.20
N SER A 461 20.78 21.33 5.79
CA SER A 461 20.76 20.89 7.21
C SER A 461 19.99 19.60 7.47
N CYS A 462 19.64 18.86 6.40
CA CYS A 462 18.74 17.73 6.43
C CYS A 462 19.32 16.46 5.82
N SER A 463 19.75 15.51 6.64
CA SER A 463 19.99 14.12 6.19
C SER A 463 18.65 13.38 6.05
N SER A 464 17.90 13.71 5.00
CA SER A 464 16.61 13.08 4.71
C SER A 464 16.75 11.99 3.64
N TYR A 465 15.80 11.07 3.59
CA TYR A 465 15.63 10.07 2.53
C TYR A 465 15.39 10.66 1.12
N LEU A 466 15.36 12.00 1.03
CA LEU A 466 15.25 12.79 -0.20
C LEU A 466 16.61 12.96 -0.91
N ILE A 467 17.71 12.75 -0.19
CA ILE A 467 19.08 12.80 -0.72
C ILE A 467 19.47 11.40 -1.17
N ASP A 468 19.92 11.29 -2.41
CA ASP A 468 20.43 10.04 -2.95
C ASP A 468 21.82 9.76 -2.35
N LYS A 469 22.00 8.60 -1.72
CA LYS A 469 23.25 8.26 -1.01
C LYS A 469 24.46 8.16 -1.94
N GLN A 470 24.25 7.84 -3.23
CA GLN A 470 25.34 7.66 -4.20
C GLN A 470 25.81 9.01 -4.75
N SER A 471 24.88 9.85 -5.21
CA SER A 471 25.21 11.16 -5.77
C SER A 471 25.39 12.26 -4.73
N GLY A 472 24.87 12.08 -3.51
CA GLY A 472 24.83 13.11 -2.48
C GLY A 472 23.89 14.27 -2.79
N LYS A 473 23.08 14.18 -3.86
CA LYS A 473 22.17 15.25 -4.29
C LYS A 473 20.71 14.91 -3.98
N ASN A 474 19.91 15.96 -3.75
CA ASN A 474 18.46 15.82 -3.61
C ASN A 474 17.79 15.53 -4.96
N TRP A 475 17.11 14.39 -5.04
CA TRP A 475 16.46 13.92 -6.27
C TRP A 475 14.93 13.99 -6.21
N PHE A 476 14.34 14.40 -5.09
CA PHE A 476 12.89 14.36 -4.88
C PHE A 476 12.25 15.75 -4.88
N VAL A 477 12.89 16.75 -4.28
CA VAL A 477 12.25 18.05 -4.02
C VAL A 477 12.25 18.93 -5.26
N TYR A 478 11.11 19.58 -5.51
CA TYR A 478 10.99 20.72 -6.42
C TYR A 478 11.32 22.02 -5.67
N PRO A 479 12.37 22.78 -6.04
CA PRO A 479 12.87 23.89 -5.23
C PRO A 479 12.14 25.22 -5.39
N TRP A 480 11.21 25.33 -6.35
CA TRP A 480 10.53 26.59 -6.67
C TRP A 480 9.07 26.62 -6.21
N ASP A 481 8.48 27.81 -6.26
CA ASP A 481 7.09 28.04 -5.93
C ASP A 481 6.14 27.52 -7.04
N THR A 482 4.85 27.53 -6.75
CA THR A 482 3.80 27.05 -7.64
C THR A 482 3.58 27.94 -8.84
N LEU A 483 3.76 29.25 -8.70
CA LEU A 483 3.62 30.16 -9.82
C LEU A 483 4.69 29.85 -10.87
N GLN A 484 5.93 29.60 -10.44
CA GLN A 484 7.01 29.18 -11.31
C GLN A 484 6.73 27.81 -11.96
N LEU A 485 6.20 26.84 -11.22
CA LEU A 485 5.78 25.56 -11.78
C LEU A 485 4.73 25.76 -12.88
N TRP A 486 3.68 26.52 -12.60
CA TRP A 486 2.61 26.79 -13.56
C TRP A 486 3.13 27.53 -14.80
N LEU A 487 3.89 28.61 -14.61
CA LEU A 487 4.48 29.38 -15.71
C LEU A 487 5.37 28.51 -16.60
N THR A 488 6.25 27.70 -16.02
CA THR A 488 7.19 26.86 -16.78
C THR A 488 6.52 25.69 -17.51
N THR A 489 5.31 25.32 -17.10
CA THR A 489 4.50 24.23 -17.70
C THR A 489 3.42 24.71 -18.66
N HIS A 490 3.07 26.00 -18.65
CA HIS A 490 1.99 26.56 -19.48
C HIS A 490 2.44 27.68 -20.44
N TRP A 491 3.55 28.35 -20.17
CA TRP A 491 4.03 29.47 -20.98
C TRP A 491 5.25 29.08 -21.83
N ARG A 492 5.18 29.33 -23.15
CA ARG A 492 6.27 29.06 -24.12
C ARG A 492 6.83 27.62 -24.04
N VAL A 493 5.94 26.66 -23.82
CA VAL A 493 6.29 25.26 -23.49
C VAL A 493 7.07 24.54 -24.58
N LEU A 494 6.90 24.90 -25.86
CA LEU A 494 7.50 24.20 -27.00
C LEU A 494 8.95 24.61 -27.28
N ARG A 495 9.50 25.65 -26.64
CA ARG A 495 10.81 26.23 -26.98
C ARG A 495 11.99 25.27 -26.70
N ASP A 496 11.84 24.40 -25.71
CA ASP A 496 12.89 23.51 -25.21
C ASP A 496 12.84 22.10 -25.82
N TRP A 497 12.01 21.90 -26.85
CA TRP A 497 11.73 20.59 -27.44
C TRP A 497 12.08 20.56 -28.92
N GLU A 498 12.67 19.44 -29.33
CA GLU A 498 12.98 19.11 -30.72
C GLU A 498 11.92 18.16 -31.25
N TYR A 499 11.47 18.43 -32.48
CA TYR A 499 10.51 17.60 -33.20
C TYR A 499 11.18 17.06 -34.45
N GLU A 500 11.12 15.74 -34.64
CA GLU A 500 11.50 15.14 -35.90
C GLU A 500 10.32 15.22 -36.88
N PRO A 501 10.54 15.69 -38.12
CA PRO A 501 9.48 15.75 -39.10
C PRO A 501 8.89 14.35 -39.33
N ALA A 502 7.57 14.29 -39.50
CA ALA A 502 6.93 13.06 -39.98
C ALA A 502 7.48 12.78 -41.38
N GLY A 503 8.12 11.62 -41.57
CA GLY A 503 8.49 11.18 -42.91
C GLY A 503 7.23 11.06 -43.76
N LEU A 504 7.21 11.71 -44.92
CA LEU A 504 6.15 11.56 -45.94
C LEU A 504 6.02 10.12 -46.40
#